data_AF-A0A953ADG5-F1
#
_entry.id   AF-A0A953ADG5-F1
#
_cell.length_a   1.000
_cell.length_b   1.000
_cell.length_c   1.000
_cell.angle_alpha   90.00
_cell.angle_beta   90.00
_cell.angle_gamma   90.00
#
_symmetry.space_group_name_H-M   'P 1'
#
loop_
_entity.id
_entity.type
_entity.pdbx_description
1 polymer ?
#
loop_
_entity_poly.entity_id
_entity_poly.type
_entity_poly.pdbx_seq_one_letter_code
_entity_poly.pdbx_strand_id
1 'polypeptide(L)'
;MERTHLDLGKPVVAADGKRVGTVDRIVFDPKTKELQQFIVRQGTLLTKDRIIDRPVIDRVDPDGTVHLNVSSEMVDQFPEFYEANFIIPEEEDLAWLPHAWVSGQAIEGAILYPAAGSFGLGYDPHAGIMEAAPLDPPVVETESNLSSDSVLIDEGTSVVDRDGTKIGTVDEIVYDEDGNVVGFVVKAGFIFHHDVRIPADWVESVTTDSVQLTVTAQEAEQAGTHE
;
A
#
# COMPACT_ATOMS: atom_id res chain seq x y z
N MET A 1 21.97 -1.57 -19.01
CA MET A 1 20.71 -1.00 -18.51
C MET A 1 20.94 -0.62 -17.07
N GLU A 2 20.81 0.66 -16.76
CA GLU A 2 20.89 1.13 -15.38
C GLU A 2 19.69 0.59 -14.62
N ARG A 3 19.92 0.08 -13.40
CA ARG A 3 18.87 -0.44 -12.53
C ARG A 3 18.86 0.43 -11.29
N THR A 4 17.70 0.97 -10.96
CA THR A 4 17.51 1.75 -9.74
C THR A 4 16.81 0.89 -8.70
N HIS A 5 17.33 0.96 -7.49
CA HIS A 5 16.86 0.25 -6.31
C HIS A 5 16.04 1.24 -5.48
N LEU A 6 14.78 0.95 -5.20
CA LEU A 6 13.92 1.75 -4.34
C LEU A 6 13.47 0.94 -3.14
N ASP A 7 14.21 1.12 -2.06
CA ASP A 7 13.97 0.49 -0.77
C ASP A 7 12.82 1.16 0.00
N LEU A 8 12.00 0.34 0.63
CA LEU A 8 10.98 0.81 1.57
C LEU A 8 11.64 1.23 2.91
N GLY A 9 10.99 2.14 3.63
CA GLY A 9 11.46 2.66 4.92
C GLY A 9 12.64 3.63 4.86
N LYS A 10 13.27 3.82 3.69
CA LYS A 10 14.45 4.68 3.57
C LYS A 10 14.13 6.17 3.59
N PRO A 11 15.09 7.03 4.02
CA PRO A 11 14.90 8.46 4.03
C PRO A 11 14.68 9.05 2.63
N VAL A 12 13.80 10.04 2.56
CA VAL A 12 13.60 10.85 1.37
C VAL A 12 14.09 12.27 1.64
N VAL A 13 14.94 12.80 0.76
CA VAL A 13 15.59 14.10 0.87
C VAL A 13 15.23 14.96 -0.34
N ALA A 14 14.76 16.17 -0.09
CA ALA A 14 14.44 17.14 -1.13
C ALA A 14 15.70 17.79 -1.73
N ALA A 15 15.55 18.49 -2.86
CA ALA A 15 16.64 19.17 -3.57
C ALA A 15 17.34 20.27 -2.74
N ASP A 16 16.64 20.81 -1.74
CA ASP A 16 17.20 21.77 -0.77
C ASP A 16 18.01 21.10 0.37
N GLY A 17 18.16 19.77 0.33
CA GLY A 17 18.90 18.97 1.30
C GLY A 17 18.10 18.62 2.56
N LYS A 18 16.84 19.03 2.67
CA LYS A 18 16.01 18.73 3.83
C LYS A 18 15.38 17.35 3.71
N ARG A 19 15.46 16.55 4.78
CA ARG A 19 14.70 15.29 4.89
C ARG A 19 13.21 15.59 4.96
N VAL A 20 12.44 15.01 4.05
CA VAL A 20 10.98 15.20 3.94
C VAL A 20 10.18 14.02 4.47
N GLY A 21 10.78 12.84 4.65
CA GLY A 21 10.08 11.69 5.21
C GLY A 21 10.84 10.38 5.04
N THR A 22 10.07 9.29 4.91
CA THR A 22 10.53 7.96 4.48
C THR A 22 9.65 7.41 3.38
N VAL A 23 10.20 6.54 2.53
CA VAL A 23 9.42 5.75 1.57
C VAL A 23 8.52 4.82 2.35
N ASP A 24 7.20 4.93 2.18
CA ASP A 24 6.23 4.13 2.93
C ASP A 24 5.62 3.01 2.09
N ARG A 25 5.13 3.37 0.90
CA ARG A 25 4.52 2.44 -0.05
C ARG A 25 4.93 2.81 -1.46
N ILE A 26 4.80 1.84 -2.36
CA ILE A 26 5.03 1.99 -3.78
C ILE A 26 3.73 1.73 -4.53
N VAL A 27 3.43 2.58 -5.51
CA VAL A 27 2.27 2.47 -6.40
C VAL A 27 2.73 1.80 -7.69
N PHE A 28 2.33 0.55 -7.85
CA PHE A 28 2.72 -0.32 -8.95
C PHE A 28 1.54 -0.60 -9.88
N ASP A 29 1.75 -0.51 -11.19
CA ASP A 29 0.75 -0.94 -12.17
C ASP A 29 1.08 -2.37 -12.64
N PRO A 30 0.29 -3.39 -12.24
CA PRO A 30 0.55 -4.77 -12.63
C PRO A 30 0.30 -5.05 -14.12
N LYS A 31 -0.45 -4.20 -14.83
CA LYS A 31 -0.73 -4.36 -16.26
C LYS A 31 0.45 -3.88 -17.10
N THR A 32 0.97 -2.68 -16.80
CA THR A 32 2.12 -2.12 -17.52
C THR A 32 3.46 -2.56 -16.93
N LYS A 33 3.45 -3.12 -15.72
CA LYS A 33 4.64 -3.44 -14.90
C LYS A 33 5.48 -2.20 -14.58
N GLU A 34 4.86 -1.04 -14.42
CA GLU A 34 5.56 0.22 -14.18
C GLU A 34 5.46 0.66 -12.72
N LEU A 35 6.57 1.23 -12.22
CA LEU A 35 6.58 2.08 -11.04
C LEU A 35 6.00 3.45 -11.41
N GLN A 36 4.77 3.71 -10.98
CA GLN A 36 4.09 4.98 -11.28
C GLN A 36 4.47 6.06 -10.26
N GLN A 37 4.25 5.75 -8.98
CA GLN A 37 4.37 6.69 -7.87
C GLN A 37 4.87 5.97 -6.62
N PHE A 38 5.24 6.73 -5.59
CA PHE A 38 5.52 6.21 -4.26
C PHE A 38 4.99 7.18 -3.20
N ILE A 39 4.72 6.65 -2.03
CA ILE A 39 4.14 7.39 -0.91
C ILE A 39 5.25 7.72 0.07
N VAL A 40 5.37 9.00 0.44
CA VAL A 40 6.30 9.49 1.45
C VAL A 40 5.55 9.76 2.74
N ARG A 41 5.90 9.03 3.80
CA ARG A 41 5.38 9.27 5.15
C ARG A 41 6.18 10.36 5.84
N GLN A 42 5.51 11.44 6.21
CA GLN A 42 6.10 12.57 6.93
C GLN A 42 5.76 12.48 8.43
N GLY A 43 6.79 12.42 9.30
CA GLY A 43 6.61 12.41 10.76
C GLY A 43 6.31 11.02 11.35
N THR A 44 6.21 10.94 12.69
CA THR A 44 6.04 9.66 13.42
C THR A 44 4.85 9.64 14.41
N LEU A 45 4.20 10.78 14.66
CA LEU A 45 3.10 10.91 15.64
C LEU A 45 1.82 11.51 15.04
N LEU A 46 1.97 12.44 14.10
CA LEU A 46 0.92 12.90 13.18
C LEU A 46 1.47 12.75 11.77
N THR A 47 1.26 11.57 11.19
CA THR A 47 1.76 11.25 9.85
C THR A 47 0.96 11.99 8.79
N LYS A 48 1.67 12.58 7.83
CA LYS A 48 1.07 13.05 6.58
C LYS A 48 1.73 12.28 5.46
N ASP A 49 0.92 11.54 4.72
CA ASP A 49 1.42 10.74 3.62
C ASP A 49 1.25 11.56 2.32
N ARG A 50 2.31 11.60 1.49
CA ARG A 50 2.37 12.41 0.25
C ARG A 50 2.62 11.49 -0.94
N ILE A 51 1.84 11.65 -2.00
CA ILE A 51 2.00 10.89 -3.24
C ILE A 51 3.03 11.60 -4.12
N ILE A 52 4.13 10.92 -4.47
CA ILE A 52 5.22 11.46 -5.27
C ILE A 52 5.37 10.64 -6.56
N ASP A 53 5.40 11.32 -7.70
CA ASP A 53 5.60 10.65 -8.99
C ASP A 53 7.05 10.18 -9.16
N ARG A 54 7.25 9.02 -9.81
CA ARG A 54 8.60 8.49 -10.10
C ARG A 54 9.55 9.51 -10.76
N PRO A 55 9.15 10.34 -11.76
CA PRO A 55 10.05 11.28 -12.41
C PRO A 55 10.60 12.40 -11.50
N VAL A 56 10.07 12.54 -10.28
CA VAL A 56 10.56 13.49 -9.27
C VAL A 56 11.84 12.97 -8.59
N ILE A 57 12.11 11.66 -8.66
CA ILE A 57 13.35 11.06 -8.15
C ILE A 57 14.51 11.55 -9.02
N ASP A 58 15.49 12.18 -8.38
CA ASP A 58 16.76 12.60 -9.00
C ASP A 58 17.76 11.44 -9.02
N ARG A 59 17.93 10.80 -7.86
CA ARG A 59 18.82 9.64 -7.67
C ARG A 59 18.49 8.89 -6.39
N VAL A 60 18.97 7.66 -6.29
CA VAL A 60 19.00 6.88 -5.04
C VAL A 60 20.44 6.60 -4.67
N ASP A 61 20.83 6.92 -3.44
CA ASP A 61 22.18 6.67 -2.94
C ASP A 61 22.39 5.18 -2.62
N PRO A 62 23.65 4.70 -2.55
CA PRO A 62 23.94 3.30 -2.21
C PRO A 62 23.44 2.84 -0.83
N ASP A 63 23.09 3.78 0.06
CA ASP A 63 22.49 3.48 1.37
C ASP A 63 20.95 3.38 1.32
N GLY A 64 20.35 3.62 0.15
CA GLY A 64 18.92 3.64 -0.11
C GLY A 64 18.26 5.02 0.05
N THR A 65 19.02 6.07 0.38
CA THR A 65 18.46 7.43 0.50
C THR A 65 17.98 7.94 -0.85
N VAL A 66 16.69 8.28 -0.95
CA VAL A 66 16.07 8.81 -2.16
C VAL A 66 16.22 10.33 -2.19
N HIS A 67 16.82 10.87 -3.24
CA HIS A 67 16.93 12.31 -3.47
C HIS A 67 15.93 12.75 -4.52
N LEU A 68 15.18 13.81 -4.23
CA LEU A 68 14.19 14.40 -5.12
C LEU A 68 14.75 15.63 -5.83
N ASN A 69 14.28 15.90 -7.05
CA ASN A 69 14.63 17.09 -7.82
C ASN A 69 13.80 18.35 -7.47
N VAL A 70 12.92 18.26 -6.46
CA VAL A 70 12.06 19.36 -5.97
C VAL A 70 12.40 19.77 -4.54
N SER A 71 12.05 21.00 -4.15
CA SER A 71 12.26 21.51 -2.78
C SER A 71 11.30 20.88 -1.77
N SER A 72 11.64 20.97 -0.47
CA SER A 72 10.77 20.46 0.59
C SER A 72 9.43 21.17 0.67
N GLU A 73 9.40 22.48 0.38
CA GLU A 73 8.15 23.26 0.28
C GLU A 73 7.24 22.78 -0.85
N MET A 74 7.84 22.34 -1.97
CA MET A 74 7.08 21.75 -3.08
C MET A 74 6.54 20.37 -2.69
N VAL A 75 7.32 19.54 -1.99
CA VAL A 75 6.88 18.23 -1.47
C VAL A 75 5.61 18.37 -0.61
N ASP A 76 5.54 19.38 0.25
CA ASP A 76 4.39 19.60 1.13
C ASP A 76 3.09 19.94 0.36
N GLN A 77 3.21 20.38 -0.90
CA GLN A 77 2.10 20.67 -1.82
C GLN A 77 1.66 19.47 -2.67
N PHE A 78 2.41 18.36 -2.68
CA PHE A 78 1.95 17.16 -3.38
C PHE A 78 0.65 16.63 -2.77
N PRO A 79 -0.17 15.90 -3.54
CA PRO A 79 -1.41 15.33 -3.06
C PRO A 79 -1.19 14.50 -1.79
N GLU A 80 -2.07 14.67 -0.80
CA GLU A 80 -2.07 13.81 0.38
C GLU A 80 -2.59 12.42 -0.01
N PHE A 81 -1.94 11.36 0.46
CA PHE A 81 -2.50 10.02 0.36
C PHE A 81 -3.54 9.81 1.46
N TYR A 82 -4.70 9.29 1.10
CA TYR A 82 -5.70 8.82 2.07
C TYR A 82 -6.32 7.51 1.60
N GLU A 83 -6.65 6.68 2.58
CA GLU A 83 -7.33 5.41 2.42
C GLU A 83 -8.55 5.45 3.35
N ALA A 84 -9.74 5.49 2.76
CA ALA A 84 -10.98 5.57 3.50
C ALA A 84 -11.71 4.22 3.39
N ASN A 85 -11.94 3.59 4.55
CA ASN A 85 -12.75 2.39 4.65
C ASN A 85 -14.20 2.79 4.87
N PHE A 86 -15.04 2.48 3.90
CA PHE A 86 -16.48 2.68 3.92
C PHE A 86 -17.18 1.34 4.11
N ILE A 87 -18.25 1.36 4.89
CA ILE A 87 -19.22 0.26 4.92
C ILE A 87 -20.37 0.69 4.01
N ILE A 88 -20.64 -0.09 2.96
CA ILE A 88 -21.88 0.08 2.20
C ILE A 88 -23.00 -0.61 2.99
N PRO A 89 -24.04 0.12 3.44
CA PRO A 89 -25.17 -0.51 4.11
C PRO A 89 -25.98 -1.38 3.14
N GLU A 90 -26.33 -2.59 3.55
CA GLU A 90 -27.23 -3.45 2.77
C GLU A 90 -28.68 -2.93 2.81
N GLU A 91 -29.54 -3.35 1.87
CA GLU A 91 -30.95 -2.93 1.85
C GLU A 91 -31.69 -3.27 3.15
N GLU A 92 -31.31 -4.37 3.81
CA GLU A 92 -31.85 -4.76 5.12
C GLU A 92 -31.39 -3.83 6.26
N ASP A 93 -30.18 -3.27 6.19
CA ASP A 93 -29.66 -2.30 7.17
C ASP A 93 -30.39 -0.95 7.05
N LEU A 94 -30.75 -0.56 5.82
CA LEU A 94 -31.53 0.64 5.56
C LEU A 94 -32.94 0.57 6.17
N ALA A 95 -33.48 -0.64 6.38
CA ALA A 95 -34.81 -0.84 6.93
C ALA A 95 -34.90 -0.53 8.44
N TRP A 96 -33.78 -0.55 9.17
CA TRP A 96 -33.70 -0.23 10.60
C TRP A 96 -33.27 1.23 10.86
N LEU A 97 -32.84 1.97 9.83
CA LEU A 97 -32.54 3.39 9.97
C LEU A 97 -33.83 4.19 10.28
N PRO A 98 -33.77 5.20 11.17
CA PRO A 98 -34.94 6.01 11.47
C PRO A 98 -35.46 6.66 10.17
N HIS A 99 -36.77 6.62 9.94
CA HIS A 99 -37.42 7.08 8.70
C HIS A 99 -37.09 8.54 8.30
N ALA A 100 -36.56 9.34 9.22
CA ALA A 100 -36.08 10.69 8.98
C ALA A 100 -34.81 10.76 8.11
N TRP A 101 -34.06 9.66 7.98
CA TRP A 101 -32.82 9.55 7.19
C TRP A 101 -33.04 8.88 5.84
N VAL A 102 -34.17 8.18 5.66
CA VAL A 102 -34.60 7.52 4.42
C VAL A 102 -35.76 8.32 3.82
N SER A 103 -35.59 9.63 3.62
CA SER A 103 -36.50 10.35 2.72
C SER A 103 -36.07 9.99 1.30
N GLY A 104 -36.92 9.32 0.52
CA GLY A 104 -36.68 8.81 -0.84
C GLY A 104 -36.38 9.85 -1.93
N GLN A 105 -35.62 10.89 -1.61
CA GLN A 105 -34.86 11.68 -2.56
C GLN A 105 -33.40 11.30 -2.39
N ALA A 106 -32.73 10.95 -3.49
CA ALA A 106 -31.28 10.83 -3.50
C ALA A 106 -30.69 12.15 -2.99
N ILE A 107 -30.17 12.13 -1.77
CA ILE A 107 -29.34 13.21 -1.26
C ILE A 107 -27.99 13.06 -1.96
N GLU A 108 -27.72 13.89 -2.96
CA GLU A 108 -26.33 14.23 -3.28
C GLU A 108 -25.68 14.69 -1.97
N GLY A 109 -24.74 13.90 -1.46
CA GLY A 109 -24.12 14.13 -0.14
C GLY A 109 -24.67 13.26 0.99
N ALA A 110 -25.12 12.03 0.73
CA ALA A 110 -25.19 11.01 1.77
C ALA A 110 -23.84 10.97 2.49
N ILE A 111 -23.86 11.31 3.78
CA ILE A 111 -22.65 11.36 4.60
C ILE A 111 -22.19 9.91 4.81
N LEU A 112 -21.19 9.48 4.04
CA LEU A 112 -20.48 8.22 4.22
C LEU A 112 -19.59 8.38 5.46
N TYR A 113 -19.88 7.63 6.53
CA TYR A 113 -19.12 7.71 7.79
C TYR A 113 -17.93 6.73 7.75
N PRO A 114 -16.74 7.11 8.25
CA PRO A 114 -15.60 6.21 8.34
C PRO A 114 -15.89 5.08 9.33
N ALA A 115 -15.47 3.84 9.00
CA ALA A 115 -15.72 2.60 9.75
C ALA A 115 -15.10 2.52 11.17
N ALA A 116 -14.73 3.64 11.78
CA ALA A 116 -14.14 3.70 13.10
C ALA A 116 -15.21 3.84 14.19
N GLY A 117 -15.67 2.69 14.69
CA GLY A 117 -16.26 2.58 16.02
C GLY A 117 -17.79 2.69 16.07
N SER A 118 -18.37 1.76 16.83
CA SER A 118 -19.79 1.66 17.12
C SER A 118 -20.30 2.94 17.83
N PHE A 119 -20.71 3.94 17.05
CA PHE A 119 -21.42 5.13 17.53
C PHE A 119 -22.42 5.55 16.47
N GLY A 120 -23.63 4.97 16.55
CA GLY A 120 -24.73 5.27 15.60
C GLY A 120 -25.99 4.45 15.86
N LEU A 121 -25.87 3.28 16.48
CA LEU A 121 -26.99 2.59 17.08
C LEU A 121 -27.33 3.33 18.38
N GLY A 122 -28.54 3.86 18.53
CA GLY A 122 -28.96 4.51 19.77
C GLY A 122 -28.64 3.65 21.00
N TYR A 123 -28.38 4.29 22.14
CA TYR A 123 -28.06 3.61 23.40
C TYR A 123 -29.15 2.59 23.75
N ASP A 124 -28.86 1.29 23.56
CA ASP A 124 -29.67 0.21 24.13
C ASP A 124 -29.18 -0.03 25.57
N PRO A 125 -29.96 0.35 26.61
CA PRO A 125 -29.58 0.14 28.00
C PRO A 125 -29.46 -1.34 28.40
N HIS A 126 -29.80 -2.27 27.50
CA HIS A 126 -29.69 -3.71 27.70
C HIS A 126 -28.53 -4.36 26.94
N ALA A 127 -27.83 -3.64 26.05
CA ALA A 127 -26.66 -4.16 25.36
C ALA A 127 -25.46 -4.23 26.32
N GLY A 128 -24.88 -5.43 26.47
CA GLY A 128 -23.67 -5.61 27.26
C GLY A 128 -22.49 -4.88 26.62
N ILE A 129 -21.59 -4.33 27.43
CA ILE A 129 -20.33 -3.68 27.02
C ILE A 129 -19.34 -4.57 26.21
N MET A 130 -19.73 -5.80 25.90
CA MET A 130 -19.00 -6.79 25.14
C MET A 130 -19.97 -7.36 24.10
N GLU A 131 -20.22 -6.59 23.05
CA GLU A 131 -20.97 -7.05 21.89
C GLU A 131 -20.09 -8.04 21.12
N ALA A 132 -20.64 -9.22 20.79
CA ALA A 132 -19.93 -10.17 19.96
C ALA A 132 -19.76 -9.55 18.56
N ALA A 133 -18.60 -9.76 17.94
CA ALA A 133 -18.41 -9.37 16.55
C ALA A 133 -19.55 -9.93 15.69
N PRO A 134 -20.08 -9.16 14.72
CA PRO A 134 -21.13 -9.64 13.82
C PRO A 134 -20.76 -10.99 13.22
N LEU A 135 -21.73 -11.90 13.14
CA LEU A 135 -21.53 -13.21 12.50
C LEU A 135 -21.22 -13.08 10.99
N ASP A 136 -21.67 -11.97 10.40
CA ASP A 136 -21.37 -11.59 9.02
C ASP A 136 -20.79 -10.17 9.04
N PRO A 137 -19.47 -10.00 8.81
CA PRO A 137 -18.86 -8.69 8.80
C PRO A 137 -19.37 -7.90 7.58
N PRO A 138 -19.65 -6.59 7.73
CA PRO A 138 -20.06 -5.77 6.60
C PRO A 138 -18.98 -5.76 5.51
N VAL A 139 -19.40 -5.67 4.25
CA VAL A 139 -18.47 -5.45 3.13
C VAL A 139 -17.85 -4.07 3.31
N VAL A 140 -16.55 -4.04 3.58
CA VAL A 140 -15.77 -2.81 3.66
C VAL A 140 -15.20 -2.53 2.28
N GLU A 141 -15.59 -1.40 1.69
CA GLU A 141 -14.94 -0.87 0.50
C GLU A 141 -13.87 0.12 0.91
N THR A 142 -12.67 -0.06 0.35
CA THR A 142 -11.55 0.86 0.55
C THR A 142 -11.48 1.80 -0.65
N GLU A 143 -11.79 3.07 -0.46
CA GLU A 143 -11.53 4.09 -1.47
C GLU A 143 -10.16 4.73 -1.21
N SER A 144 -9.39 4.87 -2.27
CA SER A 144 -8.13 5.60 -2.30
C SER A 144 -8.18 6.64 -3.41
N ASN A 145 -7.43 7.72 -3.24
CA ASN A 145 -7.22 8.71 -4.30
C ASN A 145 -6.19 8.29 -5.37
N LEU A 146 -5.81 7.01 -5.39
CA LEU A 146 -5.00 6.40 -6.44
C LEU A 146 -5.87 5.84 -7.56
N SER A 147 -5.24 5.55 -8.72
CA SER A 147 -5.92 4.87 -9.81
C SER A 147 -6.40 3.48 -9.36
N SER A 148 -7.61 3.10 -9.75
CA SER A 148 -8.21 1.79 -9.44
C SER A 148 -7.43 0.60 -10.04
N ASP A 149 -6.57 0.88 -11.02
CA ASP A 149 -5.72 -0.13 -11.66
C ASP A 149 -4.36 -0.31 -10.97
N SER A 150 -4.05 0.51 -9.98
CA SER A 150 -2.77 0.48 -9.27
C SER A 150 -2.86 -0.38 -8.02
N VAL A 151 -1.73 -0.99 -7.67
CA VAL A 151 -1.54 -1.80 -6.47
C VAL A 151 -0.55 -1.11 -5.55
N LEU A 152 -0.82 -1.15 -4.25
CA LEU A 152 0.07 -0.63 -3.22
C LEU A 152 0.96 -1.74 -2.67
N ILE A 153 2.26 -1.49 -2.64
CA ILE A 153 3.26 -2.41 -2.08
C ILE A 153 3.98 -1.72 -0.93
N ASP A 154 4.02 -2.36 0.24
CA ASP A 154 4.67 -1.84 1.45
C ASP A 154 5.57 -2.90 2.11
N GLU A 155 6.25 -2.54 3.22
CA GLU A 155 7.19 -3.43 3.92
C GLU A 155 6.52 -4.71 4.48
N GLY A 156 5.18 -4.70 4.60
CA GLY A 156 4.35 -5.79 5.06
C GLY A 156 3.79 -6.67 3.94
N THR A 157 3.81 -6.22 2.68
CA THR A 157 3.33 -6.99 1.53
C THR A 157 4.06 -8.33 1.47
N SER A 158 3.29 -9.42 1.52
CA SER A 158 3.84 -10.77 1.65
C SER A 158 4.30 -11.31 0.30
N VAL A 159 5.44 -11.97 0.24
CA VAL A 159 5.83 -12.73 -0.95
C VAL A 159 5.52 -14.19 -0.72
N VAL A 160 4.72 -14.79 -1.61
CA VAL A 160 4.26 -16.17 -1.51
C VAL A 160 4.70 -16.97 -2.72
N ASP A 161 5.05 -18.24 -2.51
CA ASP A 161 5.42 -19.14 -3.60
C ASP A 161 4.20 -19.63 -4.40
N ARG A 162 4.45 -20.42 -5.45
CA ARG A 162 3.39 -21.01 -6.28
C ARG A 162 2.37 -21.82 -5.48
N ASP A 163 2.79 -22.43 -4.37
CA ASP A 163 1.94 -23.28 -3.54
C ASP A 163 1.21 -22.46 -2.46
N GLY A 164 1.40 -21.14 -2.44
CA GLY A 164 0.80 -20.19 -1.48
C GLY A 164 1.57 -20.08 -0.16
N THR A 165 2.78 -20.64 -0.06
CA THR A 165 3.60 -20.58 1.15
C THR A 165 4.27 -19.23 1.26
N LYS A 166 4.07 -18.52 2.39
CA LYS A 166 4.74 -17.24 2.64
C LYS A 166 6.25 -17.44 2.81
N ILE A 167 6.99 -16.76 1.96
CA ILE A 167 8.45 -16.82 1.89
C ILE A 167 9.10 -15.67 2.68
N GLY A 168 8.54 -14.46 2.56
CA GLY A 168 9.07 -13.24 3.16
C GLY A 168 8.14 -12.06 2.95
N THR A 169 8.69 -10.85 3.03
CA THR A 169 8.01 -9.60 2.70
C THR A 169 8.84 -8.78 1.72
N VAL A 170 8.20 -7.89 0.97
CA VAL A 170 8.89 -6.98 0.06
C VAL A 170 9.73 -5.98 0.87
N ASP A 171 11.01 -5.84 0.51
CA ASP A 171 11.93 -4.86 1.09
C ASP A 171 12.20 -3.73 0.08
N GLU A 172 12.30 -4.10 -1.20
CA GLU A 172 12.82 -3.23 -2.25
C GLU A 172 12.18 -3.57 -3.61
N ILE A 173 12.08 -2.55 -4.47
CA ILE A 173 11.71 -2.72 -5.88
C ILE A 173 12.86 -2.25 -6.77
N VAL A 174 13.15 -3.06 -7.79
CA VAL A 174 14.17 -2.78 -8.80
C VAL A 174 13.48 -2.40 -10.09
N TYR A 175 13.78 -1.22 -10.64
CA TYR A 175 13.22 -0.74 -11.90
C TYR A 175 14.30 -0.24 -12.87
N ASP A 176 13.98 -0.24 -14.17
CA ASP A 176 14.87 0.25 -15.23
C ASP A 176 14.72 1.77 -15.49
N GLU A 177 15.44 2.29 -16.47
CA GLU A 177 15.42 3.72 -16.83
C GLU A 177 14.03 4.23 -17.29
N ASP A 178 13.24 3.34 -17.90
CA ASP A 178 11.88 3.65 -18.37
C ASP A 178 10.86 3.61 -17.22
N GLY A 179 11.21 2.99 -16.08
CA GLY A 179 10.34 2.81 -14.93
C GLY A 179 9.68 1.45 -14.87
N ASN A 180 10.05 0.50 -15.74
CA ASN A 180 9.54 -0.86 -15.67
C ASN A 180 10.18 -1.57 -14.49
N VAL A 181 9.36 -2.18 -13.66
CA VAL A 181 9.82 -3.03 -12.57
C VAL A 181 10.40 -4.32 -13.15
N VAL A 182 11.69 -4.52 -12.91
CA VAL A 182 12.45 -5.69 -13.38
C VAL A 182 12.63 -6.74 -12.28
N GLY A 183 12.34 -6.39 -11.03
CA GLY A 183 12.34 -7.34 -9.92
C GLY A 183 12.03 -6.73 -8.57
N PHE A 184 11.96 -7.60 -7.56
CA PHE A 184 11.71 -7.29 -6.16
C PHE A 184 12.84 -7.87 -5.32
N VAL A 185 13.19 -7.22 -4.22
CA VAL A 185 14.04 -7.83 -3.18
C VAL A 185 13.14 -8.20 -2.01
N VAL A 186 13.25 -9.46 -1.60
CA VAL A 186 12.44 -10.03 -0.54
C VAL A 186 13.29 -10.12 0.71
N LYS A 187 12.84 -9.43 1.76
CA LYS A 187 13.48 -9.50 3.07
C LYS A 187 13.42 -10.92 3.60
N ALA A 188 14.55 -11.41 4.09
CA ALA A 188 14.65 -12.71 4.75
C ALA A 188 13.60 -12.85 5.87
N GLY A 189 12.71 -13.82 5.72
CA GLY A 189 11.71 -14.20 6.72
C GLY A 189 12.13 -15.41 7.56
N PHE A 190 11.16 -16.26 7.93
CA PHE A 190 11.45 -17.53 8.61
C PHE A 190 12.02 -18.61 7.68
N ILE A 191 11.80 -18.48 6.36
CA ILE A 191 12.19 -19.48 5.35
C ILE A 191 13.59 -19.19 4.78
N PHE A 192 13.92 -17.93 4.51
CA PHE A 192 15.23 -17.53 3.97
C PHE A 192 16.13 -16.94 5.04
N HIS A 193 17.43 -17.21 4.94
CA HIS A 193 18.45 -16.66 5.85
C HIS A 193 19.12 -15.36 5.33
N HIS A 194 18.81 -14.96 4.10
CA HIS A 194 19.35 -13.78 3.43
C HIS A 194 18.30 -13.19 2.49
N ASP A 195 18.50 -11.94 2.07
CA ASP A 195 17.58 -11.28 1.15
C ASP A 195 17.68 -11.91 -0.24
N VAL A 196 16.53 -12.23 -0.83
CA VAL A 196 16.44 -12.94 -2.10
C VAL A 196 15.92 -11.99 -3.18
N ARG A 197 16.63 -11.92 -4.30
CA ARG A 197 16.20 -11.16 -5.48
C ARG A 197 15.25 -12.00 -6.33
N ILE A 198 14.08 -11.45 -6.59
CA ILE A 198 13.03 -12.08 -7.38
C ILE A 198 12.87 -11.32 -8.70
N PRO A 199 13.22 -11.91 -9.85
CA PRO A 199 12.97 -11.32 -11.15
C PRO A 199 11.47 -11.14 -11.41
N ALA A 200 11.10 -10.07 -12.12
CA ALA A 200 9.70 -9.81 -12.47
C ALA A 200 9.07 -10.94 -13.33
N ASP A 201 9.88 -11.74 -14.04
CA ASP A 201 9.42 -12.89 -14.82
C ASP A 201 8.92 -14.05 -13.95
N TRP A 202 9.27 -14.07 -12.67
CA TRP A 202 8.81 -15.07 -11.72
C TRP A 202 7.51 -14.67 -11.04
N VAL A 203 7.10 -13.42 -11.15
CA VAL A 203 5.88 -12.90 -10.53
C VAL A 203 4.68 -13.30 -11.38
N GLU A 204 3.76 -14.05 -10.79
CA GLU A 204 2.49 -14.44 -11.39
C GLU A 204 1.46 -13.33 -11.26
N SER A 205 1.32 -12.77 -10.06
CA SER A 205 0.37 -11.70 -9.76
C SER A 205 0.85 -10.83 -8.61
N VAL A 206 0.36 -9.58 -8.57
CA VAL A 206 0.66 -8.62 -7.52
C VAL A 206 -0.66 -8.04 -7.03
N THR A 207 -0.85 -8.07 -5.71
CA THR A 207 -1.99 -7.51 -4.98
C THR A 207 -1.47 -6.68 -3.82
N THR A 208 -2.34 -5.90 -3.16
CA THR A 208 -1.94 -5.10 -1.99
C THR A 208 -1.40 -5.97 -0.85
N ASP A 209 -1.96 -7.16 -0.69
CA ASP A 209 -1.59 -8.07 0.40
C ASP A 209 -0.40 -8.96 0.07
N SER A 210 -0.28 -9.39 -1.20
CA SER A 210 0.76 -10.33 -1.60
C SER A 210 1.24 -10.24 -3.05
N VAL A 211 2.52 -10.60 -3.23
CA VAL A 211 3.18 -10.88 -4.51
C VAL A 211 3.28 -12.40 -4.64
N GLN A 212 2.59 -12.97 -5.62
CA GLN A 212 2.58 -14.41 -5.88
C GLN A 212 3.61 -14.79 -6.93
N LEU A 213 4.41 -15.83 -6.64
CA LEU A 213 5.44 -16.33 -7.55
C LEU A 213 4.97 -17.58 -8.31
N THR A 214 5.51 -17.76 -9.51
CA THR A 214 5.35 -18.96 -10.35
C THR A 214 6.27 -20.11 -9.94
N VAL A 215 7.25 -19.84 -9.07
CA VAL A 215 8.26 -20.79 -8.58
C VAL A 215 8.03 -21.12 -7.10
N THR A 216 8.64 -22.21 -6.64
CA THR A 216 8.63 -22.59 -5.22
C THR A 216 9.65 -21.78 -4.42
N ALA A 217 9.49 -21.71 -3.09
CA ALA A 217 10.45 -21.04 -2.22
C ALA A 217 11.89 -21.59 -2.36
N GLN A 218 12.02 -22.91 -2.53
CA GLN A 218 13.33 -23.56 -2.68
C GLN A 218 14.03 -23.18 -3.99
N GLU A 219 13.28 -23.11 -5.09
CA GLU A 219 13.82 -22.65 -6.40
C GLU A 219 14.24 -21.18 -6.33
N ALA A 220 13.46 -20.35 -5.65
CA ALA A 220 13.76 -18.94 -5.48
C ALA A 220 15.05 -18.70 -4.67
N GLU A 221 15.25 -19.42 -3.56
CA GLU A 221 16.46 -19.33 -2.75
C GLU A 221 17.72 -19.75 -3.51
N GLN A 222 17.63 -20.84 -4.28
CA GLN A 222 18.77 -21.38 -5.03
C GLN A 222 19.24 -20.42 -6.11
N ALA A 223 18.33 -19.77 -6.84
CA ALA A 223 18.73 -18.80 -7.85
C ALA A 223 19.26 -17.49 -7.23
N GLY A 224 18.67 -17.05 -6.11
CA GLY A 224 19.13 -15.85 -5.39
C GLY A 224 20.55 -15.97 -4.82
N THR A 225 21.07 -17.19 -4.66
CA THR A 225 22.43 -17.45 -4.15
C THR A 225 23.50 -17.50 -5.27
N HIS A 226 23.10 -17.55 -6.55
CA HIS A 226 23.98 -17.75 -7.70
C HIS A 226 23.99 -16.56 -8.68
N GLU A 227 24.15 -15.33 -8.18
CA GLU A 227 24.55 -14.16 -9.00
C GLU A 227 25.61 -13.31 -8.28
#